data_AF-A0A8X7T2V0-F1
#
_entry.id   AF-A0A8X7T2V0-F1
#
_cell.length_a   1.000
_cell.length_b   1.000
_cell.length_c   1.000
_cell.angle_alpha   90.00
_cell.angle_beta   90.00
_cell.angle_gamma   90.00
#
_symmetry.space_group_name_H-M   'P 1'
#
loop_
_entity.id
_entity.type
_entity.pdbx_description
1 polymer ?
#
loop_
_entity_poly.entity_id
_entity_poly.type
_entity_poly.pdbx_seq_one_letter_code
_entity_poly.pdbx_strand_id
1 'polypeptide(L)'
;MAAAFGINKTLTCFPQPEVITQSFSDCELKQATISAIFPGNLRVSLIRVAEPENSAVTGQPRWPSQAGTTLSSVWLDGVEQFYCQAKGCTGQNQSQAISSVASETKWGTYNWTCSSLQCYCIPGTTMCNDNGPFPLSSLIASITGSLSLPCDYADPSNETATHACAFKGEVLQKFLGDAGLPLQNCRSGSCMAQGTLDSFWANEAATAGAAGHKSSD
;
A
#
# COMPACT_ATOMS: atom_id res chain seq x y z
N MET A 1 -32.31 21.90 -11.61
CA MET A 1 -30.90 21.64 -11.94
C MET A 1 -30.05 22.62 -11.16
N ALA A 2 -29.50 22.22 -10.03
CA ALA A 2 -28.50 23.04 -9.33
C ALA A 2 -27.20 22.94 -10.12
N ALA A 3 -26.72 24.07 -10.65
CA ALA A 3 -25.38 24.15 -11.19
C ALA A 3 -24.41 23.88 -10.03
N ALA A 4 -23.70 22.74 -10.08
CA ALA A 4 -22.59 22.50 -9.17
C ALA A 4 -21.53 23.57 -9.48
N PHE A 5 -21.33 24.50 -8.55
CA PHE A 5 -20.16 25.39 -8.56
C PHE A 5 -18.91 24.53 -8.78
N GLY A 6 -18.07 24.95 -9.72
CA GLY A 6 -17.02 24.10 -10.30
C GLY A 6 -16.14 23.44 -9.23
N ILE A 7 -16.08 22.10 -9.26
CA ILE A 7 -15.13 21.32 -8.45
C ILE A 7 -13.71 21.80 -8.81
N ASN A 8 -12.85 22.05 -7.82
CA ASN A 8 -11.46 22.40 -8.06
C ASN A 8 -10.75 21.21 -8.76
N LYS A 9 -10.49 21.35 -10.06
CA LYS A 9 -9.87 20.31 -10.90
C LYS A 9 -8.35 20.40 -10.97
N THR A 10 -7.73 21.27 -10.15
CA THR A 10 -6.27 21.34 -10.07
C THR A 10 -5.73 19.95 -9.70
N LEU A 11 -4.79 19.44 -10.48
CA LEU A 11 -4.14 18.17 -10.18
C LEU A 11 -3.17 18.40 -9.01
N THR A 12 -3.42 17.74 -7.90
CA THR A 12 -2.61 17.81 -6.68
C THR A 12 -2.08 16.44 -6.35
N CYS A 13 -0.79 16.35 -6.02
CA CYS A 13 -0.19 15.12 -5.51
C CYS A 13 -0.18 15.13 -3.99
N PHE A 14 -0.63 14.01 -3.42
CA PHE A 14 -0.75 13.76 -2.00
C PHE A 14 0.27 12.67 -1.62
N PRO A 15 1.44 13.05 -1.06
CA PRO A 15 2.56 12.15 -0.81
C PRO A 15 2.42 11.39 0.52
N GLN A 16 1.31 10.66 0.68
CA GLN A 16 0.99 9.92 1.90
C GLN A 16 0.55 8.48 1.57
N PRO A 17 0.65 7.54 2.54
CA PRO A 17 0.29 6.14 2.31
C PRO A 17 -1.21 5.90 2.15
N GLU A 18 -2.05 6.84 2.54
CA GLU A 18 -3.51 6.74 2.47
C GLU A 18 -4.03 6.67 1.02
N VAL A 19 -5.03 5.81 0.81
CA VAL A 19 -5.59 5.50 -0.51
C VAL A 19 -6.98 6.12 -0.62
N ILE A 20 -7.06 7.32 -1.19
CA ILE A 20 -8.33 8.02 -1.40
C ILE A 20 -9.04 7.51 -2.66
N THR A 21 -8.31 7.39 -3.77
CA THR A 21 -8.80 6.80 -5.03
C THR A 21 -7.88 5.67 -5.45
N GLN A 22 -6.69 6.01 -5.89
CA GLN A 22 -5.59 5.08 -6.12
C GLN A 22 -4.30 5.65 -5.54
N SER A 23 -3.41 4.80 -5.07
CA SER A 23 -2.09 5.18 -4.55
C SER A 23 -1.03 4.27 -5.11
N PHE A 24 0.13 4.84 -5.37
CA PHE A 24 1.31 4.15 -5.85
C PHE A 24 2.36 4.20 -4.76
N SER A 25 3.01 3.07 -4.50
CA SER A 25 4.09 3.00 -3.53
C SER A 25 5.29 2.27 -4.09
N ASP A 26 6.46 2.67 -3.66
CA ASP A 26 7.69 1.94 -3.89
C ASP A 26 8.51 1.92 -2.61
N CYS A 27 8.95 0.74 -2.20
CA CYS A 27 9.59 0.49 -0.92
C CYS A 27 10.81 -0.40 -1.09
N GLU A 28 11.81 -0.23 -0.23
CA GLU A 28 12.89 -1.20 -0.06
C GLU A 28 12.41 -2.34 0.83
N LEU A 29 12.64 -3.59 0.41
CA LEU A 29 12.40 -4.76 1.24
C LEU A 29 13.68 -5.11 1.99
N LYS A 30 13.69 -4.92 3.31
CA LYS A 30 14.87 -5.16 4.16
C LYS A 30 14.59 -6.22 5.20
N GLN A 31 14.79 -7.47 4.80
CA GLN A 31 14.66 -8.62 5.70
C GLN A 31 15.93 -9.47 5.62
N ALA A 32 16.59 -9.69 6.77
CA ALA A 32 17.93 -10.28 6.82
C ALA A 32 18.02 -11.70 6.24
N THR A 33 17.01 -12.54 6.48
CA THR A 33 16.92 -13.90 5.93
C THR A 33 16.83 -13.88 4.40
N ILE A 34 15.99 -13.02 3.83
CA ILE A 34 15.81 -12.91 2.38
C ILE A 34 17.08 -12.33 1.75
N SER A 35 17.64 -11.25 2.32
CA SER A 35 18.87 -10.63 1.82
C SER A 35 20.10 -11.54 1.91
N ALA A 36 20.12 -12.52 2.83
CA ALA A 36 21.18 -13.51 2.91
C ALA A 36 21.13 -14.55 1.77
N ILE A 37 19.92 -14.83 1.27
CA ILE A 37 19.68 -15.82 0.21
C ILE A 37 19.72 -15.16 -1.18
N PHE A 38 19.14 -13.98 -1.28
CA PHE A 38 19.06 -13.17 -2.50
C PHE A 38 19.76 -11.84 -2.24
N PRO A 39 21.10 -11.80 -2.35
CA PRO A 39 21.84 -10.56 -2.24
C PRO A 39 21.46 -9.63 -3.40
N GLY A 40 21.33 -8.34 -3.13
CA GLY A 40 20.96 -7.34 -4.14
C GLY A 40 19.98 -6.31 -3.60
N ASN A 41 19.52 -5.43 -4.49
CA ASN A 41 18.50 -4.46 -4.20
C ASN A 41 17.11 -5.07 -4.36
N LEU A 42 16.46 -5.36 -3.22
CA LEU A 42 15.08 -5.82 -3.18
C LEU A 42 14.12 -4.66 -3.00
N ARG A 43 13.14 -4.56 -3.91
CA ARG A 43 12.09 -3.54 -3.85
C ARG A 43 10.71 -4.16 -4.01
N VAL A 44 9.72 -3.48 -3.46
CA VAL A 44 8.30 -3.78 -3.71
C VAL A 44 7.65 -2.53 -4.26
N SER A 45 7.00 -2.67 -5.41
CA SER A 45 6.12 -1.63 -5.95
C SER A 45 4.67 -2.05 -5.75
N LEU A 46 3.81 -1.10 -5.37
CA LEU A 46 2.41 -1.33 -5.03
C LEU A 46 1.53 -0.36 -5.81
N ILE A 47 0.41 -0.87 -6.32
CA ILE A 47 -0.71 -0.07 -6.81
C ILE A 47 -1.92 -0.47 -5.99
N ARG A 48 -2.47 0.47 -5.21
CA ARG A 48 -3.64 0.25 -4.36
C ARG A 48 -4.79 1.08 -4.91
N VAL A 49 -5.95 0.46 -5.10
CA VAL A 49 -7.11 1.09 -5.72
C VAL A 49 -8.28 0.95 -4.76
N ALA A 50 -8.66 2.05 -4.10
CA ALA A 50 -9.93 2.15 -3.40
C ALA A 50 -11.06 2.29 -4.43
N GLU A 51 -10.93 3.24 -5.34
CA GLU A 51 -11.85 3.48 -6.45
C GLU A 51 -11.09 3.84 -7.73
N PRO A 52 -11.55 3.39 -8.91
CA PRO A 52 -10.95 3.74 -10.19
C PRO A 52 -10.86 5.26 -10.39
N GLU A 53 -9.71 5.69 -10.90
CA GLU A 53 -9.41 7.09 -11.15
C GLU A 53 -10.32 7.69 -12.24
N ASN A 54 -10.81 8.91 -12.00
CA ASN A 54 -11.65 9.63 -12.95
C ASN A 54 -10.80 10.52 -13.86
N SER A 55 -10.21 9.88 -14.87
CA SER A 55 -9.39 10.53 -15.90
C SER A 55 -10.03 11.75 -16.59
N ALA A 56 -11.36 11.86 -16.65
CA ALA A 56 -12.02 13.02 -17.23
C ALA A 56 -11.85 14.29 -16.38
N VAL A 57 -11.55 14.13 -15.09
CA VAL A 57 -11.30 15.24 -14.16
C VAL A 57 -9.81 15.53 -14.05
N THR A 58 -8.96 14.50 -14.00
CA THR A 58 -7.51 14.66 -13.75
C THR A 58 -6.67 14.78 -15.03
N GLY A 59 -7.18 14.31 -16.17
CA GLY A 59 -6.41 14.14 -17.41
C GLY A 59 -5.41 12.98 -17.39
N GLN A 60 -5.44 12.10 -16.38
CA GLN A 60 -4.50 10.98 -16.27
C GLN A 60 -4.82 9.84 -17.25
N PRO A 61 -3.80 9.07 -17.68
CA PRO A 61 -4.01 7.88 -18.49
C PRO A 61 -4.88 6.85 -17.77
N ARG A 62 -5.86 6.30 -18.49
CA ARG A 62 -6.72 5.23 -17.97
C ARG A 62 -6.04 3.88 -18.11
N TRP A 63 -6.22 3.05 -17.10
CA TRP A 63 -5.93 1.62 -17.14
C TRP A 63 -7.13 0.86 -16.53
N PRO A 64 -7.31 -0.45 -16.81
CA PRO A 64 -8.48 -1.20 -16.36
C PRO A 64 -8.40 -1.58 -14.87
N SER A 65 -8.36 -0.56 -14.00
CA SER A 65 -8.30 -0.73 -12.55
C SER A 65 -9.63 -1.21 -11.99
N GLN A 66 -9.57 -1.92 -10.86
CA GLN A 66 -10.73 -2.43 -10.15
C GLN A 66 -10.75 -1.86 -8.72
N ALA A 67 -11.90 -1.37 -8.28
CA ALA A 67 -12.10 -0.91 -6.91
C ALA A 67 -11.76 -2.02 -5.89
N GLY A 68 -11.27 -1.61 -4.72
CA GLY A 68 -10.89 -2.52 -3.64
C GLY A 68 -9.86 -3.57 -4.04
N THR A 69 -8.85 -3.20 -4.83
CA THR A 69 -7.75 -4.11 -5.24
C THR A 69 -6.38 -3.58 -4.89
N THR A 70 -5.40 -4.49 -4.87
CA THR A 70 -3.98 -4.16 -4.81
C THR A 70 -3.20 -5.04 -5.74
N LEU A 71 -2.29 -4.43 -6.50
CA LEU A 71 -1.27 -5.10 -7.29
C LEU A 71 0.08 -4.84 -6.63
N SER A 72 0.87 -5.88 -6.45
CA SER A 72 2.22 -5.76 -5.87
C SER A 72 3.21 -6.49 -6.75
N SER A 73 4.35 -5.87 -7.02
CA SER A 73 5.47 -6.47 -7.77
C SER A 73 6.72 -6.46 -6.90
N VAL A 74 7.43 -7.58 -6.84
CA VAL A 74 8.69 -7.70 -6.09
C VAL A 74 9.84 -7.78 -7.09
N TRP A 75 10.83 -6.91 -6.89
CA TRP A 75 11.95 -6.71 -7.79
C TRP A 75 13.25 -7.08 -7.09
N LEU A 76 14.15 -7.75 -7.80
CA LEU A 76 15.54 -7.97 -7.42
C LEU A 76 16.44 -7.37 -8.49
N ASP A 77 17.24 -6.37 -8.13
CA ASP A 77 18.17 -5.67 -9.03
C ASP A 77 17.51 -5.19 -10.33
N GLY A 78 16.27 -4.69 -10.21
CA GLY A 78 15.49 -4.17 -11.33
C GLY A 78 14.77 -5.23 -12.17
N VAL A 79 14.89 -6.51 -11.84
CA VAL A 79 14.14 -7.60 -12.49
C VAL A 79 12.95 -8.02 -11.62
N GLU A 80 11.75 -7.96 -12.15
CA GLU A 80 10.54 -8.45 -11.47
C GLU A 80 10.65 -9.96 -11.27
N GLN A 81 10.50 -10.40 -10.02
CA GLN A 81 10.65 -11.80 -9.62
C GLN A 81 9.28 -12.49 -9.54
N PHE A 82 8.34 -11.84 -8.86
CA PHE A 82 6.99 -12.33 -8.69
C PHE A 82 6.06 -11.15 -8.42
N TYR A 83 4.77 -11.37 -8.61
CA TYR A 83 3.73 -10.38 -8.37
C TYR A 83 2.57 -10.99 -7.59
N CYS A 84 1.78 -10.16 -6.95
CA CYS A 84 0.57 -10.58 -6.25
C CYS A 84 -0.61 -9.67 -6.58
N GLN A 85 -1.80 -10.26 -6.53
CA GLN A 85 -3.06 -9.55 -6.61
C GLN A 85 -3.85 -9.78 -5.33
N ALA A 86 -4.34 -8.70 -4.75
CA ALA A 86 -5.26 -8.73 -3.62
C ALA A 86 -6.60 -8.10 -3.98
N LYS A 87 -7.68 -8.57 -3.34
CA LYS A 87 -9.06 -8.10 -3.54
C LYS A 87 -9.80 -7.92 -2.22
N GLY A 88 -10.91 -7.18 -2.29
CA GLY A 88 -11.71 -6.86 -1.12
C GLY A 88 -10.95 -5.94 -0.18
N CYS A 89 -10.23 -4.98 -0.76
CA CYS A 89 -9.32 -4.12 -0.03
C CYS A 89 -10.01 -2.85 0.48
N THR A 90 -9.69 -2.45 1.71
CA THR A 90 -10.16 -1.23 2.36
C THR A 90 -9.08 -0.65 3.24
N GLY A 91 -9.13 0.66 3.49
CA GLY A 91 -8.15 1.33 4.33
C GLY A 91 -8.77 2.07 5.48
N GLN A 92 -8.06 2.09 6.61
CA GLN A 92 -8.49 2.76 7.83
C GLN A 92 -7.30 3.34 8.58
N ASN A 93 -7.52 4.50 9.20
CA ASN A 93 -6.56 5.11 10.12
C ASN A 93 -6.49 4.36 11.44
N GLN A 94 -5.27 4.17 11.94
CA GLN A 94 -4.96 3.51 13.20
C GLN A 94 -3.96 4.35 13.99
N SER A 95 -4.09 4.31 15.32
CA SER A 95 -3.18 4.99 16.24
C SER A 95 -1.99 4.12 16.66
N GLN A 96 -1.95 2.86 16.21
CA GLN A 96 -0.90 1.90 16.54
C GLN A 96 0.21 1.91 15.49
N ALA A 97 1.47 1.87 15.94
CA ALA A 97 2.61 1.76 15.05
C ALA A 97 2.65 0.41 14.31
N ILE A 98 3.24 0.40 13.10
CA ILE A 98 3.39 -0.83 12.30
C ILE A 98 4.16 -1.94 13.03
N SER A 99 5.14 -1.56 13.85
CA SER A 99 5.99 -2.48 14.60
C SER A 99 6.51 -1.82 15.88
N SER A 100 6.94 -2.65 16.84
CA SER A 100 7.68 -2.22 18.04
C SER A 100 9.06 -1.63 17.74
N VAL A 101 9.51 -1.64 16.49
CA VAL A 101 10.85 -1.23 16.03
C VAL A 101 10.82 0.05 15.19
N ALA A 102 9.64 0.47 14.71
CA ALA A 102 9.45 1.78 14.09
C ALA A 102 9.34 2.79 15.25
N SER A 103 10.38 3.60 15.43
CA SER A 103 10.39 4.66 16.43
C SER A 103 9.18 5.57 16.21
N GLU A 104 8.22 5.52 17.14
CA GLU A 104 7.13 6.47 17.36
C GLU A 104 6.42 6.96 16.08
N THR A 105 5.23 6.43 15.80
CA THR A 105 4.36 6.97 14.75
C THR A 105 3.83 8.34 15.13
N LYS A 106 4.66 9.36 14.88
CA LYS A 106 4.38 10.77 15.19
C LYS A 106 3.09 11.26 14.54
N TRP A 107 2.76 10.72 13.36
CA TRP A 107 1.65 11.18 12.53
C TRP A 107 0.55 10.12 12.34
N GLY A 108 0.63 8.99 13.08
CA GLY A 108 -0.28 7.87 12.97
C GLY A 108 0.08 6.87 11.87
N THR A 109 -0.81 5.89 11.68
CA THR A 109 -0.64 4.77 10.75
C THR A 109 -1.89 4.60 9.91
N TYR A 110 -1.72 4.41 8.61
CA TYR A 110 -2.79 3.98 7.71
C TYR A 110 -2.68 2.49 7.46
N ASN A 111 -3.72 1.72 7.76
CA ASN A 111 -3.74 0.28 7.52
C ASN A 111 -4.64 -0.08 6.35
N TRP A 112 -4.03 -0.66 5.32
CA TRP A 112 -4.71 -1.17 4.14
C TRP A 112 -4.85 -2.68 4.24
N THR A 113 -6.09 -3.18 4.34
CA THR A 113 -6.38 -4.61 4.51
C THR A 113 -7.12 -5.14 3.29
N CYS A 114 -6.90 -6.41 2.94
CA CYS A 114 -7.59 -7.11 1.86
C CYS A 114 -8.04 -8.48 2.33
N SER A 115 -9.23 -8.91 1.90
CA SER A 115 -9.79 -10.22 2.27
C SER A 115 -9.17 -11.39 1.51
N SER A 116 -8.50 -11.12 0.40
CA SER A 116 -7.80 -12.14 -0.39
C SER A 116 -6.52 -11.61 -1.01
N LEU A 117 -5.54 -12.49 -1.15
CA LEU A 117 -4.23 -12.30 -1.76
C LEU A 117 -3.89 -13.57 -2.55
N GLN A 118 -3.27 -13.42 -3.72
CA GLN A 118 -2.68 -14.51 -4.47
C GLN A 118 -1.41 -14.01 -5.13
N CYS A 119 -0.32 -14.74 -4.95
CA CYS A 119 0.96 -14.44 -5.60
C CYS A 119 1.27 -15.42 -6.74
N TYR A 120 2.04 -14.95 -7.71
CA TYR A 120 2.43 -15.64 -8.93
C TYR A 120 3.92 -15.43 -9.19
N CYS A 121 4.64 -16.53 -9.33
CA CYS A 121 6.05 -16.52 -9.67
C CYS A 121 6.27 -16.28 -11.17
N ILE A 122 7.28 -15.50 -11.54
CA ILE A 122 7.68 -15.33 -12.94
C ILE A 122 8.75 -16.38 -13.27
N PRO A 123 8.44 -17.38 -14.11
CA PRO A 123 9.35 -18.49 -14.37
C PRO A 123 10.71 -18.03 -14.91
N GLY A 124 11.79 -18.62 -14.40
CA GLY A 124 13.16 -18.36 -14.88
C GLY A 124 13.83 -17.14 -14.23
N THR A 125 13.13 -16.40 -13.38
CA THR A 125 13.74 -15.36 -12.53
C THR A 125 14.50 -15.99 -11.36
N THR A 126 15.40 -15.24 -10.73
CA THR A 126 16.27 -15.74 -9.66
C THR A 126 15.49 -16.38 -8.51
N MET A 127 14.40 -15.76 -8.06
CA MET A 127 13.57 -16.30 -6.96
C MET A 127 12.62 -17.41 -7.38
N CYS A 128 12.27 -17.47 -8.67
CA CYS A 128 11.29 -18.42 -9.22
C CYS A 128 11.95 -19.40 -10.20
N ASN A 129 13.21 -19.75 -9.94
CA ASN A 129 13.92 -20.79 -10.66
C ASN A 129 13.87 -22.08 -9.85
N ASP A 130 13.01 -23.01 -10.27
CA ASP A 130 12.85 -24.31 -9.59
C ASP A 130 14.11 -25.20 -9.66
N ASN A 131 15.01 -24.92 -10.60
CA ASN A 131 16.31 -25.59 -10.70
C ASN A 131 17.44 -24.79 -10.01
N GLY A 132 17.11 -23.66 -9.39
CA GLY A 132 18.04 -22.82 -8.66
C GLY A 132 18.37 -23.38 -7.26
N PRO A 133 19.34 -22.78 -6.57
CA PRO A 133 19.73 -23.20 -5.21
C PRO A 133 18.61 -22.99 -4.18
N PHE A 134 17.64 -22.11 -4.47
CA PHE A 134 16.53 -21.78 -3.57
C PHE A 134 15.21 -21.70 -4.35
N PRO A 135 14.53 -22.83 -4.58
CA PRO A 135 13.29 -22.87 -5.34
C PRO A 135 12.12 -22.32 -4.49
N LEU A 136 11.81 -21.03 -4.62
CA LEU A 136 10.71 -20.40 -3.88
C LEU A 136 9.36 -20.45 -4.58
N SER A 137 9.26 -20.99 -5.80
CA SER A 137 8.02 -20.93 -6.60
C SER A 137 6.81 -21.51 -5.87
N SER A 138 6.97 -22.68 -5.24
CA SER A 138 5.92 -23.32 -4.45
C SER A 138 5.54 -22.51 -3.22
N LEU A 139 6.52 -21.89 -2.55
CA LEU A 139 6.26 -21.03 -1.39
C LEU A 139 5.49 -19.79 -1.82
N ILE A 140 5.93 -19.10 -2.88
CA ILE A 140 5.29 -17.90 -3.41
C ILE A 140 3.86 -18.21 -3.86
N ALA A 141 3.65 -19.31 -4.58
CA ALA A 141 2.31 -19.74 -5.00
C ALA A 141 1.39 -20.09 -3.82
N SER A 142 1.96 -20.51 -2.68
CA SER A 142 1.20 -20.79 -1.45
C SER A 142 0.75 -19.53 -0.70
N ILE A 143 1.34 -18.36 -0.99
CA ILE A 143 0.96 -17.08 -0.37
C ILE A 143 -0.46 -16.73 -0.82
N THR A 144 -1.40 -17.06 0.07
CA THR A 144 -2.84 -16.87 -0.08
C THR A 144 -3.44 -16.35 1.22
N GLY A 145 -4.74 -16.04 1.21
CA GLY A 145 -5.47 -15.58 2.40
C GLY A 145 -5.53 -14.07 2.49
N SER A 146 -5.59 -13.53 3.70
CA SER A 146 -5.72 -12.08 3.94
C SER A 146 -4.39 -11.33 3.82
N LEU A 147 -4.48 -10.04 3.48
CA LEU A 147 -3.36 -9.09 3.48
C LEU A 147 -3.66 -7.96 4.47
N SER A 148 -2.66 -7.55 5.23
CA SER A 148 -2.63 -6.34 6.03
C SER A 148 -1.34 -5.59 5.71
N LEU A 149 -1.47 -4.32 5.34
CA LEU A 149 -0.39 -3.44 4.95
C LEU A 149 -0.48 -2.12 5.74
N PRO A 150 -0.12 -2.14 7.04
CA PRO A 150 0.05 -0.92 7.81
C PRO A 150 1.26 -0.13 7.29
N CYS A 151 1.07 1.18 7.15
CA CYS A 151 2.04 2.16 6.68
C CYS A 151 2.00 3.41 7.55
N ASP A 152 3.15 3.88 8.04
CA ASP A 152 3.24 5.07 8.87
C ASP A 152 3.05 6.29 7.97
N TYR A 153 2.39 7.33 8.47
CA TYR A 153 2.33 8.59 7.74
C TYR A 153 3.73 9.21 7.65
N ALA A 154 4.07 9.68 6.44
CA ALA A 154 5.29 10.44 6.22
C ALA A 154 5.16 11.84 6.81
N ASP A 155 6.29 12.50 7.11
CA ASP A 155 6.27 13.87 7.60
C ASP A 155 5.56 14.80 6.59
N PRO A 156 4.39 15.37 6.92
CA PRO A 156 3.61 16.17 5.98
C PRO A 156 4.29 17.50 5.63
N SER A 157 5.32 17.91 6.39
CA SER A 157 6.11 19.12 6.12
C SER A 157 7.31 18.87 5.19
N ASN A 158 7.56 17.61 4.81
CA ASN A 158 8.67 17.23 3.93
C ASN A 158 8.18 16.34 2.79
N GLU A 159 8.07 16.92 1.60
CA GLU A 159 7.62 16.26 0.37
C GLU A 159 8.48 15.05 -0.06
N THR A 160 9.71 14.95 0.44
CA THR A 160 10.64 13.85 0.14
C THR A 160 10.74 12.82 1.24
N ALA A 161 9.97 12.99 2.32
CA ALA A 161 9.98 12.08 3.46
C ALA A 161 9.60 10.67 3.03
N THR A 162 10.33 9.71 3.58
CA THR A 162 10.00 8.29 3.45
C THR A 162 9.32 7.80 4.72
N HIS A 163 8.56 6.72 4.61
CA HIS A 163 7.93 6.04 5.74
C HIS A 163 8.26 4.56 5.75
N ALA A 164 7.85 3.87 6.82
CA ALA A 164 7.87 2.43 6.90
C ALA A 164 6.48 1.86 6.53
N CYS A 165 6.47 0.63 6.04
CA CYS A 165 5.28 -0.21 5.93
C CYS A 165 5.64 -1.64 6.40
N ALA A 166 4.64 -2.50 6.58
CA ALA A 166 4.90 -3.94 6.70
C ALA A 166 3.88 -4.73 5.91
N PHE A 167 4.35 -5.62 5.05
CA PHE A 167 3.48 -6.55 4.34
C PHE A 167 3.22 -7.76 5.24
N LYS A 168 2.00 -7.87 5.76
CA LYS A 168 1.58 -8.93 6.67
C LYS A 168 0.54 -9.81 5.98
N GLY A 169 0.82 -11.10 5.89
CA GLY A 169 -0.13 -12.11 5.43
C GLY A 169 0.07 -13.39 6.23
N GLU A 170 -0.96 -14.23 6.31
CA GLU A 170 -0.97 -15.40 7.19
C GLU A 170 0.22 -16.34 6.95
N VAL A 171 0.56 -16.57 5.68
CA VAL A 171 1.71 -17.41 5.30
C VAL A 171 3.03 -16.74 5.70
N LEU A 172 3.19 -15.45 5.41
CA LEU A 172 4.42 -14.72 5.73
C LEU A 172 4.65 -14.62 7.23
N GLN A 173 3.60 -14.46 8.03
CA GLN A 173 3.70 -14.44 9.49
C GLN A 173 4.19 -15.77 10.05
N LYS A 174 3.80 -16.90 9.44
CA LYS A 174 4.31 -18.23 9.82
C LYS A 174 5.81 -18.39 9.57
N PHE A 175 6.35 -17.75 8.52
CA PHE A 175 7.76 -17.89 8.15
C PHE A 175 8.68 -16.80 8.71
N LEU A 176 8.14 -15.60 8.94
CA LEU A 176 8.92 -14.40 9.28
C LEU A 176 8.52 -13.77 10.63
N GLY A 177 7.48 -14.32 11.28
CA GLY A 177 6.91 -13.81 12.53
C GLY A 177 5.87 -12.71 12.32
N ASP A 178 5.25 -12.27 13.42
CA ASP A 178 4.12 -11.34 13.42
C ASP A 178 4.41 -9.96 12.80
N ALA A 179 5.70 -9.60 12.75
CA ALA A 179 6.17 -8.38 12.09
C ALA A 179 5.96 -8.40 10.57
N GLY A 180 5.81 -9.59 9.96
CA GLY A 180 5.68 -9.76 8.51
C GLY A 180 6.96 -9.37 7.75
N LEU A 181 6.79 -8.91 6.51
CA LEU A 181 7.87 -8.38 5.69
C LEU A 181 8.02 -6.88 5.92
N PRO A 182 9.11 -6.42 6.58
CA PRO A 182 9.35 -5.00 6.78
C PRO A 182 9.69 -4.33 5.45
N LEU A 183 8.99 -3.23 5.18
CA LEU A 183 9.21 -2.35 4.05
C LEU A 183 9.74 -1.02 4.59
N GLN A 184 10.87 -0.59 4.07
CA GLN A 184 11.57 0.63 4.52
C GLN A 184 11.72 1.60 3.37
N ASN A 185 12.02 2.86 3.72
CA ASN A 185 12.25 3.93 2.74
C ASN A 185 11.11 4.04 1.72
N CYS A 186 9.89 3.74 2.15
CA CYS A 186 8.71 3.77 1.30
C CYS A 186 8.42 5.19 0.87
N ARG A 187 8.15 5.35 -0.43
CA ARG A 187 7.53 6.54 -0.99
C ARG A 187 6.17 6.13 -1.52
N SER A 188 5.14 6.78 -1.01
CA SER A 188 3.75 6.52 -1.38
C SER A 188 3.11 7.84 -1.76
N GLY A 189 2.21 7.79 -2.73
CA GLY A 189 1.42 8.94 -3.05
C GLY A 189 0.40 8.68 -4.14
N SER A 190 -0.44 9.68 -4.32
CA SER A 190 -1.50 9.69 -5.30
C SER A 190 -1.57 11.08 -5.92
N CYS A 191 -1.96 11.19 -7.17
CA CYS A 191 -2.24 12.48 -7.78
C CYS A 191 -3.70 12.48 -8.22
N MET A 192 -4.49 13.43 -7.71
CA MET A 192 -5.93 13.52 -7.91
C MET A 192 -6.37 14.98 -7.99
N ALA A 193 -7.63 15.23 -8.35
CA ALA A 193 -8.16 16.58 -8.32
C ALA A 193 -8.23 17.12 -6.89
N GLN A 194 -7.85 18.38 -6.68
CA GLN A 194 -7.90 19.03 -5.37
C GLN A 194 -9.29 18.91 -4.72
N GLY A 195 -10.37 19.08 -5.50
CA GLY A 195 -11.72 18.94 -4.98
C GLY A 195 -12.05 17.52 -4.46
N THR A 196 -11.37 16.48 -4.95
CA THR A 196 -11.48 15.12 -4.40
C THR A 196 -10.83 15.06 -3.01
N LEU A 197 -9.65 15.65 -2.86
CA LEU A 197 -8.94 15.73 -1.58
C LEU A 197 -9.74 16.55 -0.55
N ASP A 198 -10.27 17.70 -0.96
CA ASP A 198 -11.07 18.58 -0.11
C ASP A 198 -12.35 17.85 0.38
N SER A 199 -13.03 17.15 -0.53
CA SER A 199 -14.24 16.38 -0.19
C SER A 199 -13.94 15.23 0.76
N PHE A 200 -12.81 14.55 0.57
CA PHE A 200 -12.37 13.48 1.46
C PHE A 200 -12.20 13.99 2.89
N TRP A 201 -11.42 15.06 3.09
CA TRP A 201 -11.18 15.60 4.43
C TRP A 201 -12.43 16.22 5.07
N ALA A 202 -13.31 16.82 4.27
CA ALA A 202 -14.60 17.31 4.78
C ALA A 202 -15.45 16.15 5.33
N ASN A 203 -15.47 15.00 4.66
CA ASN A 203 -16.19 13.80 5.10
C ASN A 203 -15.56 13.16 6.34
N GLU A 204 -14.23 13.07 6.40
CA GLU A 204 -13.51 12.58 7.58
C GLU A 204 -13.80 13.46 8.81
N ALA A 205 -13.75 14.79 8.65
CA ALA A 205 -14.07 15.73 9.72
C ALA A 205 -15.53 15.61 10.19
N ALA A 206 -16.49 15.45 9.26
CA ALA A 206 -17.90 15.24 9.60
C ALA A 206 -18.11 13.93 10.37
N THR A 207 -17.42 12.85 9.98
CA THR A 207 -17.52 11.54 10.63
C THR A 207 -16.91 11.57 12.04
N ALA A 208 -15.78 12.27 12.22
CA ALA A 208 -15.19 12.50 13.54
C ALA A 208 -16.10 13.34 14.46
N GLY A 209 -16.75 14.37 13.92
CA GLY A 209 -17.72 15.19 14.66
C GLY A 209 -18.98 14.42 15.08
N ALA A 210 -19.47 13.49 14.25
CA ALA A 210 -20.61 12.64 14.56
C ALA A 210 -20.31 11.58 15.64
N ALA A 211 -19.07 11.07 15.69
CA ALA A 211 -18.62 10.14 16.74
C ALA A 211 -18.54 10.81 18.12
N GLY A 212 -18.22 12.10 18.19
CA GLY A 212 -18.17 12.89 19.43
C GLY A 212 -19.54 13.20 20.05
N HIS A 213 -20.65 13.03 19.33
CA HIS A 213 -22.00 13.33 19.82
C HIS A 213 -22.74 12.12 20.42
N LYS A 214 -22.09 10.94 20.49
CA LYS A 214 -22.72 9.69 20.97
C LYS A 214 -22.33 9.25 22.39
N SER A 215 -21.67 10.10 23.18
CA SER A 215 -21.35 9.80 24.60
C SER A 215 -21.94 10.84 25.56
N SER A 216 -23.26 10.90 25.66
CA SER A 216 -23.97 11.56 26.78
C SER A 216 -25.42 11.08 26.79
N ASP A 217 -25.64 9.86 27.28
CA ASP A 217 -26.89 9.41 27.89
C ASP A 217 -26.55 8.35 28.95
#